data_AF-A0A257NGE2-F1
#
_entry.id   AF-A0A257NGE2-F1
#
_cell.length_a   1.000
_cell.length_b   1.000
_cell.length_c   1.000
_cell.angle_alpha   90.00
_cell.angle_beta   90.00
_cell.angle_gamma   90.00
#
_symmetry.space_group_name_H-M   'P 1'
#
loop_
_entity.id
_entity.type
_entity.pdbx_description
1 polymer ?
#
loop_
_entity_poly.entity_id
_entity_poly.type
_entity_poly.pdbx_seq_one_letter_code
_entity_poly.pdbx_strand_id
1 'polypeptide(L)'
;MAEEQTTAEKQFSIQKIYTKDMSFETPNSPKIFTEKWEPSVDFNLGSHVETLENSLYEVALTVTITVKSGDKTAYLVEINQAGIFALSGFTDQEMGPMVGSFCPNILFPYAREAVSDLVAKGGLINWCEK
;
A
#
# COMPACT_ATOMS: atom_id res chain seq x y z
N MET A 1 -24.57 22.54 -38.17
CA MET A 1 -24.58 21.12 -37.80
C MET A 1 -23.72 21.01 -36.55
N ALA A 2 -24.36 21.02 -35.38
CA ALA A 2 -23.67 20.81 -34.12
C ALA A 2 -23.65 19.30 -33.89
N GLU A 3 -22.47 18.70 -33.91
CA GLU A 3 -22.27 17.32 -33.47
C GLU A 3 -22.27 17.34 -31.95
N GLU A 4 -23.40 16.96 -31.33
CA GLU A 4 -23.42 16.57 -29.92
C GLU A 4 -22.63 15.25 -29.78
N GLN A 5 -21.34 15.37 -29.49
CA GLN A 5 -20.56 14.28 -28.94
C GLN A 5 -21.12 13.98 -27.55
N THR A 6 -21.84 12.87 -27.44
CA THR A 6 -22.20 12.26 -26.16
C THR A 6 -20.89 11.80 -25.50
N THR A 7 -20.24 12.68 -24.75
CA THR A 7 -19.06 12.35 -23.95
C THR A 7 -19.52 11.32 -22.93
N ALA A 8 -19.11 10.06 -23.08
CA ALA A 8 -19.28 9.08 -22.01
C ALA A 8 -18.62 9.65 -20.75
N GLU A 9 -19.41 10.00 -19.73
CA GLU A 9 -18.88 10.51 -18.47
C GLU A 9 -17.95 9.46 -17.87
N LYS A 10 -16.69 9.85 -17.67
CA LYS A 10 -15.68 9.00 -17.03
C LYS A 10 -16.11 8.75 -15.60
N GLN A 11 -16.41 7.50 -15.28
CA GLN A 11 -16.85 7.11 -13.96
C GLN A 11 -15.75 6.32 -13.27
N PHE A 12 -15.27 6.86 -12.15
CA PHE A 12 -14.37 6.19 -11.22
C PHE A 12 -15.10 6.00 -9.90
N SER A 13 -15.08 4.78 -9.35
CA SER A 13 -15.68 4.50 -8.05
C SER A 13 -14.87 3.47 -7.30
N ILE A 14 -14.61 3.75 -6.02
CA ILE A 14 -13.98 2.80 -5.10
C ILE A 14 -15.08 1.87 -4.59
N GLN A 15 -15.00 0.59 -4.93
CA GLN A 15 -15.97 -0.41 -4.49
C GLN A 15 -15.65 -0.88 -3.07
N LYS A 16 -14.39 -1.25 -2.83
CA LYS A 16 -13.94 -1.76 -1.54
C LYS A 16 -12.43 -1.57 -1.39
N ILE A 17 -12.00 -1.29 -0.17
CA ILE A 17 -10.60 -1.32 0.23
C ILE A 17 -10.47 -2.36 1.34
N TYR A 18 -9.48 -3.23 1.25
CA TYR A 18 -9.30 -4.32 2.18
C TYR A 18 -7.82 -4.75 2.24
N THR A 19 -7.38 -5.24 3.38
CA THR A 19 -6.03 -5.78 3.54
C THR A 19 -6.04 -7.24 3.13
N LYS A 20 -5.27 -7.60 2.09
CA LYS A 20 -5.15 -8.98 1.59
C LYS A 20 -4.26 -9.83 2.49
N ASP A 21 -3.15 -9.24 2.90
CA ASP A 21 -2.15 -9.92 3.70
C ASP A 21 -1.44 -8.92 4.61
N MET A 22 -1.00 -9.41 5.77
CA MET A 22 -0.30 -8.62 6.76
C MET A 22 0.62 -9.54 7.56
N SER A 23 1.92 -9.23 7.56
CA SER A 23 2.93 -9.91 8.34
C SER A 23 3.71 -8.92 9.20
N PHE A 24 3.97 -9.31 10.45
CA PHE A 24 4.79 -8.56 11.39
C PHE A 24 5.69 -9.50 12.17
N GLU A 25 6.99 -9.27 12.13
CA GLU A 25 7.99 -10.13 12.74
C GLU A 25 9.01 -9.33 13.55
N THR A 26 9.32 -9.81 14.75
CA THR A 26 10.34 -9.23 15.64
C THR A 26 11.35 -10.29 16.10
N PRO A 27 12.22 -10.77 15.21
CA PRO A 27 13.04 -11.96 15.45
C PRO A 27 14.01 -11.83 16.63
N ASN A 28 14.41 -10.60 16.98
CA ASN A 28 15.39 -10.33 18.04
C ASN A 28 14.76 -9.74 19.32
N SER A 29 13.44 -9.76 19.43
CA SER A 29 12.74 -9.36 20.66
C SER A 29 12.92 -10.41 21.77
N PRO A 30 13.07 -10.00 23.06
CA PRO A 30 13.12 -8.62 23.56
C PRO A 30 14.54 -8.02 23.61
N LYS A 31 15.59 -8.77 23.23
CA LYS A 31 16.99 -8.34 23.38
C LYS A 31 17.28 -7.02 22.68
N ILE A 32 16.64 -6.80 21.52
CA ILE A 32 16.75 -5.56 20.74
C ILE A 32 16.37 -4.30 21.54
N PHE A 33 15.49 -4.41 22.55
CA PHE A 33 15.08 -3.27 23.38
C PHE A 33 16.17 -2.79 24.33
N THR A 34 17.20 -3.60 24.58
CA THR A 34 18.32 -3.25 25.47
C THR A 34 19.52 -2.66 24.72
N GLU A 35 19.50 -2.75 23.39
CA GLU A 35 20.60 -2.30 22.54
C GLU A 35 20.44 -0.82 22.18
N LYS A 36 21.55 -0.18 21.79
CA LYS A 36 21.51 1.20 21.31
C LYS A 36 20.68 1.25 20.01
N TRP A 37 19.66 2.10 20.02
CA TRP A 37 18.75 2.27 18.89
C TRP A 37 19.39 3.12 17.78
N GLU A 38 19.89 2.45 16.75
CA GLU A 38 20.45 3.07 15.54
C GLU A 38 19.75 2.45 14.32
N PRO A 39 18.49 2.84 14.05
CA PRO A 39 17.68 2.20 13.03
C PRO A 39 18.16 2.56 11.63
N SER A 40 18.41 1.56 10.81
CA SER A 40 18.48 1.63 9.35
C SER A 40 17.19 1.06 8.78
N VAL A 41 16.51 1.84 7.95
CA VAL A 41 15.21 1.46 7.38
C VAL A 41 15.36 1.22 5.90
N ASP A 42 15.00 0.01 5.50
CA ASP A 42 14.82 -0.38 4.11
C ASP A 42 13.31 -0.40 3.82
N PHE A 43 12.91 0.43 2.86
CA PHE A 43 11.52 0.59 2.45
C PHE A 43 11.37 0.17 1.00
N ASN A 44 10.50 -0.80 0.75
CA ASN A 44 10.20 -1.30 -0.58
C ASN A 44 8.69 -1.23 -0.83
N LEU A 45 8.33 -0.78 -2.02
CA LEU A 45 6.94 -0.62 -2.45
C LEU A 45 6.76 -1.30 -3.79
N GLY A 46 5.83 -2.25 -3.83
CA GLY A 46 5.39 -2.93 -5.05
C GLY A 46 3.92 -2.66 -5.30
N SER A 47 3.54 -2.44 -6.55
CA SER A 47 2.13 -2.39 -6.96
C SER A 47 1.85 -3.51 -7.96
N HIS A 48 0.69 -4.12 -7.82
CA HIS A 48 0.18 -5.13 -8.72
C HIS A 48 -1.25 -4.75 -9.11
N VAL A 49 -1.57 -4.94 -10.38
CA VAL A 49 -2.88 -4.64 -10.93
C VAL A 49 -3.42 -5.91 -11.56
N GLU A 50 -4.62 -6.30 -11.14
CA GLU A 50 -5.36 -7.43 -11.67
C GLU A 50 -6.68 -6.92 -12.26
N THR A 51 -6.97 -7.33 -13.48
CA THR A 51 -8.23 -7.00 -14.16
C THR A 51 -9.30 -8.02 -13.76
N LEU A 52 -10.40 -7.55 -13.18
CA LEU A 52 -11.57 -8.36 -12.86
C LEU A 52 -12.65 -8.20 -13.94
N GLU A 53 -13.79 -8.88 -13.76
CA GLU A 53 -14.93 -8.78 -14.67
C GLU A 53 -15.68 -7.44 -14.53
N ASN A 54 -16.47 -7.08 -15.54
CA ASN A 54 -17.38 -5.91 -15.51
C ASN A 54 -16.69 -4.56 -15.26
N SER A 55 -15.53 -4.33 -15.87
CA SER A 55 -14.78 -3.07 -15.72
C SER A 55 -14.34 -2.79 -14.26
N LEU A 56 -14.17 -3.87 -13.48
CA LEU A 56 -13.57 -3.85 -12.17
C LEU A 56 -12.08 -4.15 -12.26
N TYR A 57 -11.30 -3.45 -11.45
CA TYR A 57 -9.86 -3.60 -11.37
C TYR A 57 -9.49 -3.74 -9.91
N GLU A 58 -8.75 -4.79 -9.58
CA GLU A 58 -8.12 -4.92 -8.29
C GLU A 58 -6.71 -4.33 -8.37
N VAL A 59 -6.39 -3.41 -7.47
CA VAL A 59 -5.04 -2.90 -7.30
C VAL A 59 -4.56 -3.30 -5.92
N ALA A 60 -3.44 -3.99 -5.87
CA ALA A 60 -2.76 -4.42 -4.65
C ALA A 60 -1.46 -3.64 -4.49
N LEU A 61 -1.26 -3.05 -3.32
CA LEU A 61 -0.09 -2.30 -2.92
C LEU A 61 0.62 -3.09 -1.81
N THR A 62 1.77 -3.64 -2.14
CA THR A 62 2.66 -4.30 -1.19
C THR A 62 3.65 -3.28 -0.64
N VAL A 63 3.66 -3.13 0.68
CA VAL A 63 4.60 -2.29 1.42
C VAL A 63 5.42 -3.20 2.32
N THR A 64 6.71 -3.29 2.05
CA THR A 64 7.65 -4.09 2.83
C THR A 64 8.65 -3.14 3.51
N ILE A 65 8.73 -3.22 4.83
CA ILE A 65 9.61 -2.40 5.65
C ILE A 65 10.48 -3.31 6.49
N THR A 66 11.79 -3.21 6.31
CA THR A 66 12.78 -3.90 7.13
C THR A 66 13.56 -2.88 7.93
N VAL A 67 13.51 -2.99 9.26
CA VAL A 67 14.29 -2.13 10.15
C VAL A 67 15.36 -2.93 10.85
N LYS A 68 16.60 -2.47 10.75
CA LYS A 68 17.77 -3.06 11.41
C LYS A 68 18.36 -2.07 12.40
N SER A 69 18.83 -2.53 13.56
CA SER A 69 19.62 -1.74 14.50
C SER A 69 21.01 -2.37 14.60
N GLY A 70 22.02 -1.68 14.08
CA GLY A 70 23.33 -2.28 13.84
C GLY A 70 23.22 -3.49 12.89
N ASP A 71 23.74 -4.64 13.31
CA ASP A 71 23.75 -5.88 12.53
C ASP A 71 22.49 -6.76 12.72
N LYS A 72 21.53 -6.33 13.55
CA LYS A 72 20.35 -7.14 13.90
C LYS A 72 19.07 -6.55 13.32
N THR A 73 18.20 -7.42 12.82
CA THR A 73 16.85 -7.03 12.42
C THR A 73 16.00 -6.72 13.64
N ALA A 74 15.56 -5.47 13.76
CA ALA A 74 14.64 -5.04 14.81
C ALA A 74 13.23 -5.57 14.51
N TYR A 75 12.72 -5.27 13.31
CA TYR A 75 11.44 -5.78 12.85
C TYR A 75 11.35 -5.84 11.32
N LEU A 76 10.49 -6.74 10.84
CA LEU A 76 9.97 -6.76 9.47
C LEU A 76 8.47 -6.51 9.53
N VAL A 77 7.99 -5.66 8.63
CA VAL A 77 6.56 -5.46 8.38
C VAL A 77 6.33 -5.65 6.89
N GLU A 78 5.36 -6.46 6.53
CA GLU A 78 4.86 -6.56 5.16
C GLU A 78 3.35 -6.40 5.18
N ILE A 79 2.83 -5.49 4.35
CA ILE A 79 1.40 -5.25 4.23
C ILE A 79 1.03 -5.25 2.77
N ASN A 80 0.04 -6.07 2.42
CA ASN A 80 -0.58 -6.07 1.11
C ASN A 80 -1.96 -5.43 1.20
N GLN A 81 -2.03 -4.15 0.85
CA GLN A 81 -3.25 -3.37 0.86
C GLN A 81 -3.89 -3.39 -0.52
N ALA A 82 -5.12 -3.89 -0.64
CA ALA A 82 -5.81 -3.97 -1.92
C ALA A 82 -7.06 -3.09 -1.97
N GLY A 83 -7.46 -2.75 -3.18
CA GLY A 83 -8.73 -2.09 -3.46
C GLY A 83 -9.32 -2.56 -4.76
N ILE A 84 -10.65 -2.65 -4.80
CA ILE A 84 -11.43 -2.90 -6.00
C ILE A 84 -11.98 -1.56 -6.48
N PHE A 85 -11.68 -1.24 -7.73
CA PHE A 85 -12.02 0.01 -8.39
C PHE A 85 -12.87 -0.28 -9.62
N ALA A 86 -14.00 0.41 -9.75
CA ALA A 86 -14.81 0.41 -10.96
C ALA A 86 -14.38 1.57 -11.85
N LEU A 87 -13.97 1.27 -13.07
CA LEU A 87 -13.44 2.22 -14.05
C LEU A 87 -14.23 2.09 -15.36
N SER A 88 -15.04 3.09 -15.70
CA SER A 88 -15.83 3.12 -16.93
C SER A 88 -15.57 4.38 -17.75
N GLY A 89 -15.50 4.24 -19.07
CA GLY A 89 -15.33 5.36 -20.00
C GLY A 89 -13.90 5.89 -20.14
N PHE A 90 -12.90 5.19 -19.61
CA PHE A 90 -11.48 5.51 -19.81
C PHE A 90 -10.91 4.83 -21.05
N THR A 91 -10.02 5.53 -21.76
CA THR A 91 -9.23 4.93 -22.84
C THR A 91 -8.06 4.11 -22.27
N ASP A 92 -7.52 3.16 -23.02
CA ASP A 92 -6.37 2.34 -22.58
C ASP A 92 -5.16 3.19 -22.16
N GLN A 93 -4.95 4.34 -22.82
CA GLN A 93 -3.88 5.29 -22.49
C GLN A 93 -4.08 5.96 -21.13
N GLU A 94 -5.32 6.14 -20.69
CA GLU A 94 -5.67 6.76 -19.41
C GLU A 94 -5.77 5.73 -18.29
N MET A 95 -6.12 4.48 -18.62
CA MET A 95 -6.20 3.40 -17.62
C MET A 95 -4.85 3.13 -16.98
N GLY A 96 -3.76 3.06 -17.75
CA GLY A 96 -2.40 2.82 -17.26
C GLY A 96 -2.01 3.69 -16.05
N PRO A 97 -2.01 5.03 -16.16
CA PRO A 97 -1.69 5.91 -15.03
C PRO A 97 -2.75 5.88 -13.91
N MET A 98 -4.02 5.62 -14.22
CA MET A 98 -5.07 5.47 -13.20
C MET A 98 -4.83 4.26 -12.29
N VAL A 99 -4.60 3.08 -12.86
CA VAL A 99 -4.36 1.86 -12.07
C VAL A 99 -2.94 1.82 -11.50
N GLY A 100 -1.96 2.39 -12.20
CA GLY A 100 -0.54 2.33 -11.83
C GLY A 100 -0.09 3.38 -10.82
N SER A 101 -0.73 4.55 -10.76
CA SER A 101 -0.32 5.65 -9.88
C SER A 101 -1.44 6.15 -8.98
N PHE A 102 -2.65 6.34 -9.53
CA PHE A 102 -3.76 6.92 -8.77
C PHE A 102 -4.33 5.96 -7.73
N CYS A 103 -4.62 4.71 -8.12
CA CYS A 103 -5.16 3.70 -7.21
C CYS A 103 -4.18 3.36 -6.06
N PRO A 104 -2.87 3.13 -6.29
CA PRO A 104 -1.91 2.92 -5.20
C PRO A 104 -1.80 4.12 -4.24
N ASN A 105 -1.91 5.35 -4.75
CA ASN A 105 -1.87 6.54 -3.89
C ASN A 105 -3.06 6.58 -2.91
N ILE A 106 -4.23 6.14 -3.34
CA ILE A 106 -5.41 5.99 -2.46
C ILE A 106 -5.19 4.91 -1.39
N LEU A 107 -4.49 3.83 -1.73
CA LEU A 107 -4.24 2.71 -0.82
C LEU A 107 -3.10 2.99 0.18
N PHE A 108 -2.15 3.84 -0.18
CA PHE A 108 -0.96 4.12 0.61
C PHE A 108 -1.24 4.62 2.05
N PRO A 109 -2.19 5.55 2.29
CA PRO A 109 -2.55 5.95 3.66
C PRO A 109 -3.03 4.80 4.55
N TYR A 110 -3.83 3.88 4.00
CA TYR A 110 -4.32 2.71 4.72
C TYR A 110 -3.19 1.75 5.06
N ALA A 111 -2.29 1.49 4.10
CA ALA A 111 -1.10 0.69 4.34
C ALA A 111 -0.20 1.33 5.41
N ARG A 112 0.01 2.66 5.35
CA ARG A 112 0.81 3.41 6.31
C ARG A 112 0.22 3.35 7.73
N GLU A 113 -1.08 3.53 7.87
CA GLU A 113 -1.77 3.40 9.16
C GLU A 113 -1.55 2.00 9.74
N ALA A 114 -1.77 0.97 8.93
CA ALA A 114 -1.62 -0.42 9.34
C ALA A 114 -0.16 -0.73 9.78
N VAL A 115 0.85 -0.21 9.07
CA VAL A 115 2.26 -0.30 9.50
C VAL A 115 2.44 0.35 10.86
N SER A 116 1.96 1.59 11.02
CA SER A 116 2.11 2.35 12.25
C SER A 116 1.48 1.63 13.45
N ASP A 117 0.30 1.05 13.27
CA ASP A 117 -0.39 0.28 14.32
C ASP A 117 0.39 -0.99 14.71
N LEU A 118 0.95 -1.72 13.73
CA LEU A 118 1.78 -2.91 13.99
C LEU A 118 3.07 -2.57 14.73
N VAL A 119 3.80 -1.53 14.30
CA VAL A 119 5.05 -1.11 14.93
C VAL A 119 4.80 -0.66 16.37
N ALA A 120 3.72 0.10 16.60
CA ALA A 120 3.31 0.52 17.94
C ALA A 120 2.97 -0.69 18.84
N LYS A 121 2.24 -1.68 18.32
CA LYS A 121 1.94 -2.94 19.03
C LYS A 121 3.20 -3.77 19.32
N GLY A 122 4.21 -3.67 18.47
CA GLY A 122 5.53 -4.27 18.68
C GLY A 122 6.36 -3.61 19.78
N GLY A 123 5.88 -2.51 20.39
CA GLY A 123 6.60 -1.75 21.41
C GLY A 123 7.85 -1.03 20.87
N LEU A 124 7.94 -0.86 19.55
CA LEU A 124 9.06 -0.23 18.86
C LEU A 124 8.74 1.23 18.58
N ILE A 125 9.78 2.07 18.51
CA ILE A 125 9.61 3.50 18.26
C ILE A 125 9.05 3.68 16.85
N ASN A 126 7.93 4.39 16.77
CA ASN A 126 7.22 4.61 15.52
C ASN A 126 8.13 5.35 14.53
N TRP A 127 8.37 4.76 13.35
CA TRP A 127 9.20 5.39 12.31
C TRP A 127 8.50 6.62 11.71
N CYS A 128 7.19 6.75 11.91
CA CYS A 128 6.33 7.79 11.38
C CYS A 128 6.42 9.15 12.11
N GLU A 129 7.09 9.21 13.27
CA GLU A 129 7.17 10.40 14.13
C GLU A 129 8.52 11.15 14.05
N LYS A 130 9.37 10.85 13.06
CA LYS A 130 10.56 11.65 12.74
C LYS A 130 10.56 12.15 11.31
#